data_AF-A0A0J7KQB5-F1
#
_entry.id   AF-A0A0J7KQB5-F1
#
_cell.length_a   1.000
_cell.length_b   1.000
_cell.length_c   1.000
_cell.angle_alpha   90.00
_cell.angle_beta   90.00
_cell.angle_gamma   90.00
#
_symmetry.space_group_name_H-M   'P 1'
#
loop_
_entity.id
_entity.type
_entity.pdbx_description
1 polymer ?
#
loop_
_entity_poly.entity_id
_entity_poly.type
_entity_poly.pdbx_seq_one_letter_code
_entity_poly.pdbx_strand_id
1 'polypeptide(L)'
;MGSPLSPIIVDITLQDLEKRALAMLPINLPFYVRYVNDVALAAPSFMLNDVLNMFNSLHPRLQFTMEKGVDNPLNFLDIIIVNGGMMEFNWYHKPTFSGRYLNTSPAKKEARLSD
;
A
#
# COMPACT_ATOMS: atom_id res chain seq x y z
N MET A 1 -6.58 -4.19 20.75
CA MET A 1 -5.89 -2.96 20.29
C MET A 1 -4.69 -2.79 21.20
N GLY A 2 -3.48 -2.88 20.64
CA GLY A 2 -2.23 -3.02 21.39
C GLY A 2 -1.85 -1.78 22.21
N SER A 3 -0.71 -1.87 22.91
CA SER A 3 -0.12 -0.74 23.62
C SER A 3 0.03 0.48 22.71
N PRO A 4 -0.26 1.71 23.18
CA PRO A 4 -0.11 2.93 22.39
C PRO A 4 1.35 3.19 21.95
N LEU A 5 2.32 2.56 22.61
CA LEU A 5 3.74 2.63 22.23
C LEU A 5 4.13 1.61 21.14
N SER A 6 3.33 0.57 20.95
CA SER A 6 3.63 -0.50 20.01
C SER A 6 3.82 -0.02 18.57
N PRO A 7 2.99 0.91 18.03
CA PRO A 7 3.17 1.38 16.65
C PRO A 7 4.49 2.13 16.44
N ILE A 8 4.91 2.92 17.43
CA ILE A 8 6.16 3.70 17.36
C ILE A 8 7.37 2.76 17.33
N ILE A 9 7.37 1.74 18.20
CA ILE A 9 8.46 0.76 18.25
C ILE A 9 8.52 -0.02 16.94
N VAL A 10 7.37 -0.48 16.42
CA VAL A 10 7.30 -1.19 15.13
C VAL A 10 7.88 -0.32 14.02
N ASP A 11 7.48 0.94 13.93
CA ASP A 11 7.95 1.84 12.88
C ASP A 11 9.47 2.06 12.94
N ILE A 12 10.04 2.28 14.12
CA ILE A 12 11.50 2.42 14.29
C ILE A 12 12.23 1.13 13.88
N THR A 13 11.72 -0.03 14.28
CA THR A 13 12.35 -1.32 13.95
C THR A 13 12.32 -1.63 12.47
N LEU A 14 11.21 -1.34 11.79
CA LEU A 14 11.08 -1.53 10.34
C LEU A 14 11.97 -0.54 9.58
N GLN A 15 12.02 0.74 9.98
CA GLN A 15 12.90 1.73 9.37
C GLN A 15 14.39 1.34 9.43
N ASP A 16 14.87 0.81 10.54
CA ASP A 16 16.27 0.37 10.66
C ASP A 16 16.55 -0.84 9.75
N LEU A 17 15.63 -1.81 9.74
CA LEU A 17 15.74 -2.99 8.89
C LEU A 17 15.74 -2.62 7.40
N GLU A 18 14.86 -1.72 6.98
CA GLU A 18 14.75 -1.23 5.61
C GLU A 18 16.03 -0.55 5.17
N LYS A 19 16.59 0.34 6.00
CA LYS A 19 17.87 1.01 5.68
C LYS A 19 18.99 0.00 5.45
N ARG A 20 19.05 -1.05 6.26
CA ARG A 20 20.05 -2.13 6.09
C ARG A 20 19.80 -2.93 4.83
N ALA A 21 18.56 -3.35 4.57
CA ALA A 21 18.19 -4.10 3.37
C ALA A 21 18.52 -3.30 2.10
N LEU A 22 18.09 -2.04 2.04
CA LEU A 22 18.30 -1.15 0.91
C LEU A 22 19.78 -0.86 0.66
N ALA A 23 20.59 -0.75 1.72
CA ALA A 23 22.03 -0.56 1.59
C ALA A 23 22.78 -1.82 1.09
N MET A 24 22.22 -3.01 1.32
CA MET A 24 22.79 -4.28 0.85
C MET A 24 22.39 -4.62 -0.59
N LEU A 25 21.34 -3.99 -1.12
CA LEU A 25 20.90 -4.22 -2.48
C LEU A 25 21.92 -3.66 -3.49
N PRO A 26 22.35 -4.45 -4.49
CA PRO A 26 23.28 -3.98 -5.51
C PRO A 26 22.59 -3.13 -6.60
N ILE A 27 21.33 -2.72 -6.38
CA ILE A 27 20.51 -1.98 -7.33
C ILE A 27 19.90 -0.74 -6.70
N ASN A 28 19.73 0.28 -7.54
CA ASN A 28 18.89 1.42 -7.19
C ASN A 28 17.43 1.08 -7.50
N LEU A 29 16.56 1.12 -6.49
CA LEU A 29 15.12 0.91 -6.67
C LEU A 29 14.49 2.20 -7.25
N PRO A 30 13.89 2.16 -8.45
CA PRO A 30 13.20 3.33 -9.01
C PRO A 30 11.98 3.78 -8.18
N PHE A 31 11.42 2.86 -7.37
CA PHE A 31 10.28 3.13 -6.51
C PHE A 31 10.36 2.26 -5.26
N TYR A 32 10.10 2.88 -4.11
CA TYR A 32 9.99 2.23 -2.81
C TYR A 32 9.09 3.07 -1.90
N VAL A 33 7.97 2.51 -1.45
CA VAL A 33 7.01 3.14 -0.55
C VAL A 33 6.59 2.14 0.51
N ARG A 34 6.56 2.58 1.77
CA ARG A 34 6.04 1.81 2.88
C ARG A 34 4.82 2.48 3.50
N TYR A 35 3.83 1.67 3.83
CA TYR A 35 2.69 2.06 4.67
C TYR A 35 2.52 1.08 5.83
N VAL A 36 2.87 1.52 7.04
CA VAL A 36 2.85 0.72 8.26
C VAL A 36 3.64 -0.59 8.09
N ASN A 37 2.97 -1.68 7.69
CA ASN A 37 3.54 -3.02 7.51
C ASN A 37 3.68 -3.43 6.03
N ASP A 38 3.05 -2.72 5.10
CA ASP A 38 3.04 -3.08 3.68
C ASP A 38 4.07 -2.24 2.92
N VAL A 39 4.81 -2.89 2.01
CA VAL A 39 5.83 -2.24 1.18
C VAL A 39 5.52 -2.47 -0.29
N ALA A 40 5.53 -1.39 -1.06
CA ALA A 40 5.49 -1.44 -2.53
C ALA A 40 6.85 -0.98 -3.08
N LEU A 41 7.41 -1.76 -3.98
CA LEU A 41 8.68 -1.43 -4.64
C LEU A 41 8.67 -1.87 -6.09
N ALA A 42 9.52 -1.25 -6.90
CA ALA A 42 9.78 -1.67 -8.27
C ALA A 42 11.24 -2.11 -8.40
N ALA A 43 11.45 -3.30 -8.96
CA ALA A 43 12.76 -3.88 -9.22
C ALA A 43 12.70 -4.75 -10.49
N PRO A 44 13.86 -5.05 -11.13
CA PRO A 44 13.90 -5.98 -12.24
C PRO A 44 13.32 -7.36 -11.85
N SER A 45 12.53 -7.96 -12.73
CA SER A 45 11.78 -9.20 -12.45
C SER A 45 12.67 -10.36 -11.97
N PHE A 46 13.89 -10.45 -12.49
CA PHE A 46 14.86 -11.47 -12.12
C PHE A 46 15.45 -11.29 -10.70
N MET A 47 15.41 -10.07 -10.13
CA MET A 47 15.95 -9.77 -8.81
C MET A 47 14.91 -9.83 -7.69
N LEU A 48 13.62 -9.92 -8.02
CA LEU A 48 12.53 -9.87 -7.03
C LEU A 48 12.69 -10.91 -5.91
N ASN A 49 13.12 -12.13 -6.25
CA ASN A 49 13.35 -13.17 -5.24
C ASN A 49 14.58 -12.87 -4.37
N ASP A 50 15.64 -12.28 -4.95
CA ASP A 50 16.85 -11.90 -4.21
C ASP A 50 16.55 -10.76 -3.23
N VAL A 51 15.75 -9.78 -3.66
CA VAL A 51 15.24 -8.70 -2.79
C VAL A 51 14.48 -9.32 -1.61
N LEU A 52 13.52 -10.22 -1.87
CA LEU A 52 12.75 -10.87 -0.81
C LEU A 52 13.65 -11.65 0.17
N ASN A 53 14.60 -12.43 -0.36
CA ASN A 53 15.54 -13.21 0.44
C ASN A 53 16.42 -12.31 1.31
N MET A 54 16.84 -11.16 0.78
CA MET A 54 17.65 -10.19 1.52
C MET A 54 16.90 -9.61 2.71
N PHE A 55 15.65 -9.17 2.51
CA PHE A 55 14.81 -8.70 3.62
C PHE A 55 14.59 -9.81 4.66
N ASN A 56 14.33 -11.04 4.22
CA ASN A 56 14.12 -12.19 5.10
C ASN A 56 15.38 -12.67 5.83
N SER A 57 16.56 -12.36 5.30
CA SER A 57 17.84 -12.69 5.95
C SER A 57 18.13 -11.84 7.18
N LEU A 58 17.48 -10.67 7.32
CA LEU A 58 17.80 -9.72 8.39
C LEU A 58 17.31 -10.15 9.76
N HIS A 59 16.21 -10.91 9.84
CA HIS A 59 15.72 -11.41 11.13
C HIS A 59 14.82 -12.66 11.00
N PRO A 60 15.13 -13.76 11.72
CA PRO A 60 14.44 -15.04 11.55
C PRO A 60 12.95 -15.03 11.95
N ARG A 61 12.53 -14.10 12.81
CA ARG A 61 11.12 -13.98 13.23
C ARG A 61 10.32 -12.93 12.46
N LEU A 62 10.96 -12.19 11.56
CA LEU A 62 10.31 -11.19 10.74
C LEU A 62 10.54 -11.55 9.28
N GLN A 63 9.55 -12.20 8.69
CA GLN A 63 9.61 -12.72 7.33
C GLN A 63 8.57 -11.99 6.48
N PHE A 64 9.04 -11.35 5.44
CA PHE A 64 8.27 -10.70 4.40
C PHE A 64 7.75 -11.73 3.40
N THR A 65 6.60 -11.41 2.82
CA THR A 65 5.99 -12.10 1.69
C THR A 65 5.87 -11.12 0.53
N MET A 66 5.96 -11.62 -0.70
CA MET A 66 5.91 -10.78 -1.90
C MET A 66 4.75 -11.20 -2.81
N GLU A 67 3.96 -10.23 -3.25
CA GLU A 67 3.02 -10.35 -4.35
C GLU A 67 3.63 -9.69 -5.60
N LYS A 68 3.41 -10.27 -6.79
CA LYS A 68 3.93 -9.75 -8.05
C LYS A 68 2.78 -9.29 -8.95
N GLY A 69 2.81 -8.04 -9.41
CA GLY A 69 1.91 -7.54 -10.45
C GLY A 69 2.36 -7.97 -11.84
N VAL A 70 2.23 -9.25 -12.17
CA VAL A 70 2.45 -9.77 -13.54
C VAL A 70 1.08 -9.88 -14.19
N ASP A 71 0.87 -9.20 -15.31
CA ASP A 71 -0.35 -9.15 -16.14
C ASP A 71 -1.61 -8.55 -15.49
N ASN A 72 -1.62 -8.34 -14.18
CA ASN A 72 -2.70 -7.68 -13.44
C ASN A 72 -2.21 -6.47 -12.63
N PRO A 73 -3.10 -5.50 -12.36
CA PRO A 73 -2.79 -4.40 -11.46
C PRO A 73 -2.43 -4.91 -10.06
N LEU A 74 -1.31 -4.42 -9.52
CA LEU A 74 -0.92 -4.69 -8.14
C LEU A 74 -1.73 -3.79 -7.22
N ASN A 75 -2.51 -4.37 -6.31
CA ASN A 75 -3.24 -3.59 -5.31
C ASN A 75 -2.32 -3.28 -4.14
N PHE A 76 -2.11 -2.01 -3.87
CA PHE A 76 -1.40 -1.55 -2.68
C PHE A 76 -2.32 -0.63 -1.87
N LEU A 77 -2.75 -1.09 -0.69
CA LEU A 77 -3.80 -0.47 0.12
C LEU A 77 -5.10 -0.35 -0.69
N ASP A 78 -5.55 0.88 -0.97
CA ASP A 78 -6.69 1.20 -1.82
C ASP A 78 -6.27 1.71 -3.20
N ILE A 79 -4.98 1.58 -3.57
CA ILE A 79 -4.46 2.10 -4.82
C ILE A 79 -4.04 0.95 -5.73
N ILE A 80 -4.67 0.90 -6.90
CA ILE A 80 -4.24 0.06 -8.01
C ILE A 80 -2.96 0.67 -8.60
N ILE A 81 -1.89 -0.11 -8.63
CA ILE A 81 -0.65 0.17 -9.37
C ILE A 81 -0.75 -0.61 -10.69
N VAL A 82 -1.13 0.05 -11.78
CA VAL A 82 -1.20 -0.59 -13.10
C VAL A 82 0.22 -0.85 -13.62
N ASN A 83 0.46 -2.04 -14.21
CA ASN A 83 1.74 -2.40 -14.82
C ASN A 83 1.58 -2.61 -16.33
N GLY A 84 2.09 -1.65 -17.08
CA GLY A 84 2.27 -1.65 -18.54
C GLY A 84 3.43 -0.73 -18.96
N GLY A 85 4.41 -0.55 -18.06
CA GLY A 85 5.50 0.42 -18.19
C GLY A 85 5.25 1.81 -17.57
N MET A 86 4.05 2.08 -17.03
CA MET A 86 3.73 3.32 -16.31
C MET A 86 3.04 3.01 -14.98
N MET A 87 3.43 3.73 -13.91
CA MET A 87 2.73 3.67 -12.62
C MET A 87 1.50 4.57 -12.68
N GLU A 88 0.32 3.97 -12.79
CA GLU A 88 -0.95 4.67 -12.56
C GLU A 88 -1.46 4.35 -11.17
N PHE A 89 -1.93 5.38 -10.45
CA PHE A 89 -2.52 5.25 -9.11
C PHE A 89 -4.02 5.47 -9.24
N ASN A 90 -4.84 4.42 -9.15
CA ASN A 90 -6.31 4.53 -9.17
C ASN A 90 -6.92 4.00 -7.87
N TRP A 91 -7.99 4.63 -7.38
CA TRP A 91 -8.70 4.15 -6.19
C TRP A 91 -9.44 2.85 -6.49
N TYR A 92 -9.14 1.82 -5.70
CA TYR A 92 -9.86 0.56 -5.73
C TYR A 92 -11.28 0.75 -5.18
N HIS A 93 -12.28 0.46 -6.01
CA HIS A 93 -13.68 0.47 -5.62
C HIS A 93 -14.21 -0.97 -5.56
N LYS A 94 -14.79 -1.36 -4.43
CA LYS A 94 -15.46 -2.66 -4.32
C LYS A 94 -16.59 -2.77 -5.35
N PRO A 95 -16.94 -3.98 -5.83
CA PRO A 95 -18.06 -4.16 -6.78
C PRO A 95 -19.41 -3.62 -6.30
N THR A 96 -19.58 -3.46 -4.98
CA THR A 96 -20.78 -2.91 -4.35
C THR A 96 -20.74 -1.40 -4.15
N PHE A 97 -19.72 -0.72 -4.68
CA PHE A 97 -19.56 0.72 -4.51
C PHE A 97 -20.65 1.48 -5.28
N SER A 98 -21.47 2.23 -4.55
CA SER A 98 -22.62 2.97 -5.10
C SER A 98 -22.30 4.41 -5.52
N GLY A 99 -21.06 4.88 -5.35
CA GLY A 99 -20.68 6.28 -5.62
C GLY A 99 -21.24 7.30 -4.62
N ARG A 100 -21.98 6.86 -3.60
CA ARG A 100 -22.62 7.76 -2.63
C ARG A 100 -21.73 7.94 -1.39
N TYR A 101 -21.16 9.13 -1.27
CA TYR A 101 -20.36 9.53 -0.10
C TYR A 101 -21.20 10.20 0.99
N LEU A 102 -22.27 10.89 0.61
CA LEU A 102 -23.19 11.57 1.52
C LEU A 102 -24.62 11.18 1.18
N ASN A 103 -25.40 10.78 2.20
CA ASN A 103 -26.83 10.57 2.06
C ASN A 103 -27.56 11.91 2.20
N THR A 104 -27.62 12.70 1.13
CA THR A 104 -28.44 13.91 1.13
C THR A 104 -29.88 13.54 0.78
N SER A 105 -30.69 13.22 1.79
CA SER A 105 -32.15 13.30 1.60
C SER A 105 -32.54 14.78 1.52
N PRO A 106 -33.13 15.27 0.42
CA PRO A 106 -33.69 16.61 0.40
C PRO A 106 -34.92 16.59 1.30
N ALA A 107 -34.84 17.20 2.48
CA ALA A 107 -36.04 17.55 3.23
C ALA A 107 -36.83 18.55 2.37
N LYS A 108 -37.95 18.10 1.79
CA LYS A 108 -38.93 18.97 1.13
C LYS A 108 -39.37 20.02 2.14
N LYS A 109 -38.90 21.26 2.01
CA LYS A 109 -39.60 22.42 2.57
C LYS A 109 -40.78 22.71 1.64
N GLU A 110 -41.95 22.18 1.97
CA GLU A 110 -43.21 22.74 1.47
C GLU A 110 -43.37 24.13 2.12
N ALA A 111 -43.02 25.18 1.38
CA ALA A 111 -43.48 26.52 1.69
C ALA A 111 -44.86 26.69 1.04
N ARG A 112 -45.93 26.55 1.83
CA ARG A 112 -47.24 27.10 1.49
C ARG A 112 -47.23 28.57 1.89
N LEU A 113 -47.35 29.47 0.92
CA LEU A 113 -47.91 30.80 1.14
C LEU A 113 -49.09 30.93 0.17
N SER A 114 -50.29 30.95 0.75
CA SER A 114 -51.53 31.39 0.14
C SER A 114 -51.55 32.91 0.04
N ASP A 115 -52.01 33.40 -1.12
CA ASP A 115 -52.57 34.72 -1.50
C ASP A 115 -52.39 35.93 -0.56
#